data_AF-A0A1S3KWX9-F1
#
_entry.id   AF-A0A1S3KWX9-F1
#
_cell.length_a   1.000
_cell.length_b   1.000
_cell.length_c   1.000
_cell.angle_alpha   90.00
_cell.angle_beta   90.00
_cell.angle_gamma   90.00
#
_symmetry.space_group_name_H-M   'P 1'
#
loop_
_entity.id
_entity.type
_entity.pdbx_description
1 polymer ?
#
loop_
_entity_poly.entity_id
_entity_poly.type
_entity_poly.pdbx_seq_one_letter_code
_entity_poly.pdbx_strand_id
1 'polypeptide(L)'
;MAADFRWGCVVLLLCTYLICILATDGQNNKPKKKKDIRDYNDADMARLLEEWEKDDDIEEGDLPEHRRSPPPIDFSKVDASKPEELLKMSKKGKTLMVFATVAGEPTEKETEEVTSLWQSSLFNANFDIQR
;
A
#
# COMPACT_ATOMS: atom_id res chain seq x y z
N MET A 1 51.30 -12.75 8.44
CA MET A 1 51.70 -11.41 8.91
C MET A 1 51.66 -10.35 7.80
N ALA A 2 52.26 -10.53 6.61
CA ALA A 2 52.17 -9.51 5.53
C ALA A 2 50.92 -9.64 4.64
N ALA A 3 50.33 -10.83 4.50
CA ALA A 3 49.14 -11.08 3.68
C ALA A 3 47.85 -10.55 4.36
N ASP A 4 47.76 -10.69 5.68
CA ASP A 4 46.60 -10.28 6.49
C ASP A 4 46.43 -8.75 6.49
N PHE A 5 47.56 -8.02 6.51
CA PHE A 5 47.59 -6.56 6.43
C PHE A 5 47.18 -6.05 5.04
N ARG A 6 47.60 -6.75 3.96
CA ARG A 6 47.23 -6.39 2.58
C ARG A 6 45.74 -6.61 2.33
N TRP A 7 45.15 -7.66 2.90
CA TRP A 7 43.72 -7.92 2.76
C TRP A 7 42.87 -6.93 3.57
N GLY A 8 43.31 -6.58 4.78
CA GLY A 8 42.68 -5.53 5.59
C GLY A 8 42.62 -4.18 4.86
N CYS A 9 43.72 -3.77 4.20
CA CYS A 9 43.73 -2.54 3.41
C CYS A 9 42.79 -2.58 2.20
N VAL A 10 42.67 -3.73 1.51
CA VAL A 10 41.76 -3.90 0.38
C VAL A 10 40.29 -3.86 0.83
N VAL A 11 39.97 -4.48 1.96
CA VAL A 11 38.62 -4.44 2.54
C VAL A 11 38.25 -3.02 2.99
N LEU A 12 39.18 -2.29 3.61
CA LEU A 12 38.94 -0.89 3.99
C LEU A 12 38.70 0.01 2.76
N LEU A 13 39.47 -0.17 1.69
CA LEU A 13 39.26 0.58 0.44
C LEU A 13 37.90 0.27 -0.20
N LEU A 14 37.50 -1.00 -0.24
CA LEU A 14 36.17 -1.41 -0.73
C LEU A 14 35.03 -0.85 0.14
N CYS A 15 35.18 -0.87 1.47
CA CYS A 15 34.21 -0.27 2.39
C CYS A 15 34.10 1.24 2.18
N THR A 16 35.21 1.96 2.01
CA THR A 16 35.15 3.41 1.72
C THR A 16 34.48 3.70 0.37
N TYR A 17 34.70 2.87 -0.65
CA TYR A 17 34.07 3.03 -1.95
C TYR A 17 32.54 2.80 -1.88
N LEU A 18 32.10 1.79 -1.14
CA LEU A 18 30.66 1.52 -0.90
C LEU A 18 29.99 2.67 -0.14
N ILE A 19 30.66 3.26 0.86
CA ILE A 19 30.14 4.42 1.62
C ILE A 19 30.02 5.65 0.71
N CYS A 20 30.96 5.86 -0.21
CA CYS A 20 30.89 6.95 -1.19
C CYS A 20 29.70 6.80 -2.14
N ILE A 21 29.37 5.58 -2.59
CA ILE A 21 28.21 5.35 -3.47
C ILE A 21 26.90 5.61 -2.71
N LEU A 22 26.77 5.11 -1.47
CA LEU A 22 25.59 5.34 -0.64
C LEU A 22 25.34 6.82 -0.32
N ALA A 23 26.40 7.64 -0.20
CA ALA A 23 26.27 9.07 0.04
C ALA A 23 25.72 9.85 -1.17
N THR A 24 25.81 9.30 -2.38
CA THR A 24 25.34 9.99 -3.61
C THR A 24 23.84 9.84 -3.87
N ASP A 25 23.20 8.79 -3.34
CA ASP A 25 21.76 8.54 -3.57
C ASP A 25 20.84 9.45 -2.73
N GLY A 26 21.36 10.08 -1.68
CA GLY A 26 20.57 10.87 -0.73
C GLY A 26 20.16 12.29 -1.19
N GLN A 27 20.57 12.74 -2.38
CA GLN A 27 20.33 14.13 -2.82
C GLN A 27 19.00 14.38 -3.55
N ASN A 28 18.27 13.35 -3.97
CA ASN A 28 17.07 13.53 -4.81
C ASN A 28 15.77 13.88 -4.06
N ASN A 29 15.75 13.86 -2.72
CA ASN A 29 14.55 14.06 -1.92
C ASN A 29 14.51 15.40 -1.14
N LYS A 30 14.99 16.49 -1.74
CA LYS A 30 14.83 17.84 -1.17
C LYS A 30 13.86 18.66 -2.01
N PRO A 31 12.86 19.33 -1.42
CA PRO A 31 11.96 20.20 -2.18
C PRO A 31 12.77 21.33 -2.80
N LYS A 32 12.78 21.39 -4.14
CA LYS A 32 13.51 22.42 -4.88
C LYS A 32 12.88 23.78 -4.58
N LYS A 33 13.71 24.75 -4.18
CA LYS A 33 13.26 26.13 -3.96
C LYS A 33 12.72 26.68 -5.29
N LYS A 34 11.50 27.24 -5.26
CA LYS A 34 10.89 27.90 -6.42
C LYS A 34 11.76 29.10 -6.83
N LYS A 35 12.09 29.20 -8.12
CA LYS A 35 12.84 30.33 -8.68
C LYS A 35 11.93 31.57 -8.75
N ASP A 36 12.52 32.76 -8.82
CA ASP A 36 11.76 33.99 -9.09
C ASP A 36 11.22 33.95 -10.52
N ILE A 37 10.02 34.47 -10.73
CA ILE A 37 9.26 34.35 -11.99
C ILE A 37 9.98 35.01 -13.19
N ARG A 38 10.87 35.96 -12.91
CA ARG A 38 11.65 36.71 -13.91
C ARG A 38 12.88 35.97 -14.42
N ASP A 39 13.32 34.95 -13.69
CA ASP A 39 14.53 34.17 -14.00
C ASP A 39 14.20 32.83 -14.67
N TYR A 40 12.94 32.60 -15.04
CA TYR A 40 12.55 31.39 -15.76
C TYR A 40 13.05 31.45 -17.20
N ASN A 41 13.87 30.46 -17.52
CA ASN A 41 14.37 30.21 -18.88
C ASN A 41 13.58 29.07 -19.53
N ASP A 42 13.68 28.90 -20.85
CA ASP A 42 12.98 27.86 -21.61
C ASP A 42 13.21 26.44 -21.08
N ALA A 43 14.40 26.17 -20.52
CA ALA A 43 14.70 24.89 -19.87
C ALA A 43 13.90 24.67 -18.56
N ASP A 44 13.63 25.74 -17.81
CA ASP A 44 12.77 25.68 -16.63
C ASP A 44 11.29 25.57 -17.02
N MET A 45 10.90 26.12 -18.19
CA MET A 45 9.56 25.92 -18.75
C MET A 45 9.34 24.47 -19.18
N ALA A 46 10.31 23.85 -19.85
CA ALA A 46 10.26 22.43 -20.21
C ALA A 46 10.19 21.53 -18.97
N ARG A 47 10.96 21.86 -17.91
CA ARG A 47 10.92 21.10 -16.67
C ARG A 47 9.63 21.30 -15.88
N LEU A 48 9.05 22.50 -15.93
CA LEU A 48 7.72 22.75 -15.39
C LEU A 48 6.68 21.99 -16.19
N LEU A 49 6.79 21.92 -17.52
CA LEU A 49 5.91 21.10 -18.36
C LEU A 49 6.00 19.62 -17.97
N GLU A 50 7.21 19.09 -17.78
CA GLU A 50 7.39 17.71 -17.30
C GLU A 50 6.84 17.50 -15.88
N GLU A 51 6.96 18.49 -14.99
CA GLU A 51 6.35 18.47 -13.65
C GLU A 51 4.82 18.50 -13.73
N TRP A 52 4.24 19.30 -14.62
CA TRP A 52 2.79 19.36 -14.87
C TRP A 52 2.28 18.09 -15.54
N GLU A 53 2.97 17.54 -16.55
CA GLU A 53 2.61 16.27 -17.20
C GLU A 53 2.74 15.06 -16.25
N LYS A 54 3.56 15.19 -15.20
CA LYS A 54 3.75 14.16 -14.17
C LYS A 54 2.77 14.28 -13.01
N ASP A 55 2.37 15.51 -12.65
CA ASP A 55 1.37 15.82 -11.63
C ASP A 55 -0.05 15.98 -12.20
N ASP A 56 -0.25 15.88 -13.52
CA ASP A 56 -1.56 15.70 -14.15
C ASP A 56 -2.10 14.33 -13.72
N ASP A 57 -2.78 14.37 -12.57
CA ASP A 57 -3.53 13.28 -11.97
C ASP A 57 -4.39 12.59 -13.04
N ILE A 58 -4.11 11.30 -13.26
CA ILE A 58 -4.95 10.38 -14.02
C ILE A 58 -6.41 10.62 -13.62
N GLU A 59 -7.27 11.00 -14.58
CA GLU A 59 -8.69 11.29 -14.32
C GLU A 59 -9.32 10.20 -13.43
N GLU A 60 -10.21 10.58 -12.50
CA GLU A 60 -10.85 9.65 -11.54
C GLU A 60 -11.55 8.43 -12.20
N GLY A 61 -11.86 8.54 -13.49
CA GLY A 61 -12.37 7.47 -14.34
C GLY A 61 -11.34 6.46 -14.86
N ASP A 62 -10.05 6.78 -14.87
CA ASP A 62 -8.95 5.95 -15.38
C ASP A 62 -8.06 5.39 -14.25
N LEU A 63 -8.35 5.77 -13.00
CA LEU A 63 -7.84 5.08 -11.83
C LEU A 63 -8.31 3.62 -11.81
N PRO A 64 -7.42 2.65 -11.47
CA PRO A 64 -7.81 1.28 -11.19
C PRO A 64 -8.96 1.23 -10.18
N GLU A 65 -9.87 0.27 -10.35
CA GLU A 65 -11.10 0.15 -9.55
C GLU A 65 -10.87 0.14 -8.02
N HIS A 66 -9.66 -0.24 -7.57
CA HIS A 66 -9.26 -0.23 -6.17
C HIS A 66 -8.88 1.15 -5.59
N ARG A 67 -8.65 2.17 -6.42
CA ARG A 67 -8.33 3.54 -6.01
C ARG A 67 -9.49 4.52 -6.19
N ARG A 68 -10.55 4.10 -6.89
CA ARG A 68 -11.77 4.91 -7.00
C ARG A 68 -12.40 5.09 -5.64
N SER A 69 -12.76 6.33 -5.31
CA SER A 69 -13.51 6.63 -4.10
C SER A 69 -14.83 5.85 -4.15
N PRO A 70 -15.19 5.08 -3.09
CA PRO A 70 -16.46 4.39 -3.09
C PRO A 70 -17.59 5.41 -3.18
N PRO A 71 -18.68 5.12 -3.91
CA PRO A 71 -19.81 6.03 -4.01
C PRO A 71 -20.31 6.40 -2.60
N PRO A 72 -20.61 7.68 -2.35
CA PRO A 72 -21.02 8.15 -1.03
C PRO A 72 -22.32 7.45 -0.63
N ILE A 73 -22.25 6.70 0.47
CA ILE A 73 -23.40 6.00 1.04
C ILE A 73 -24.15 7.00 1.91
N ASP A 74 -25.42 7.24 1.58
CA ASP A 74 -26.29 8.09 2.38
C ASP A 74 -26.84 7.28 3.57
N PHE A 75 -26.27 7.51 4.76
CA PHE A 75 -26.66 6.83 6.00
C PHE A 75 -27.96 7.38 6.61
N SER A 76 -28.57 8.41 6.04
CA SER A 76 -29.77 9.05 6.63
C SER A 76 -31.05 8.20 6.56
N LYS A 77 -31.06 7.15 5.72
CA LYS A 77 -32.23 6.29 5.49
C LYS A 77 -32.04 4.84 5.93
N VAL A 78 -30.92 4.52 6.59
CA VAL A 78 -30.59 3.14 6.95
C VAL A 78 -30.80 2.90 8.44
N ASP A 79 -31.62 1.91 8.75
CA ASP A 79 -31.87 1.48 10.12
C ASP A 79 -30.61 0.77 10.65
N ALA A 80 -29.90 1.42 11.58
CA ALA A 80 -28.67 0.90 12.18
C ALA A 80 -28.87 -0.39 13.00
N SER A 81 -30.12 -0.75 13.26
CA SER A 81 -30.51 -1.95 13.99
C SER A 81 -30.26 -3.25 13.20
N LYS A 82 -30.11 -3.19 11.87
CA LYS A 82 -29.86 -4.34 10.99
C LYS A 82 -28.50 -4.24 10.30
N PRO A 83 -27.42 -4.77 10.91
CA PRO A 83 -26.07 -4.64 10.37
C PRO A 83 -25.89 -5.30 9.00
N GLU A 84 -26.69 -6.31 8.66
CA GLU A 84 -26.66 -6.95 7.34
C GLU A 84 -27.05 -6.01 6.20
N GLU A 85 -28.05 -5.14 6.43
CA GLU A 85 -28.56 -4.23 5.40
C GLU A 85 -27.58 -3.08 5.14
N LEU A 86 -26.92 -2.61 6.19
CA LEU A 86 -25.80 -1.67 6.11
C LEU A 86 -24.62 -2.24 5.32
N LEU A 87 -24.24 -3.49 5.58
CA LEU A 87 -23.14 -4.15 4.87
C LEU A 87 -23.45 -4.35 3.39
N LYS A 88 -24.70 -4.71 3.07
CA LYS A 88 -25.17 -4.83 1.69
C LYS A 88 -25.15 -3.51 0.93
N MET A 89 -25.42 -2.37 1.57
CA MET A 89 -25.35 -1.06 0.93
C MET A 89 -23.91 -0.55 0.82
N SER A 90 -23.07 -0.80 1.83
CA SER A 90 -21.71 -0.23 1.90
C SER A 90 -20.67 -1.02 1.10
N LYS A 91 -20.80 -2.35 1.02
CA LYS A 91 -19.76 -3.25 0.52
C LYS A 91 -20.28 -4.27 -0.50
N LYS A 92 -21.32 -3.92 -1.25
CA LYS A 92 -21.82 -4.76 -2.36
C LYS A 92 -20.71 -5.00 -3.39
N GLY A 93 -20.37 -6.27 -3.63
CA GLY A 93 -19.36 -6.66 -4.63
C GLY A 93 -17.90 -6.48 -4.18
N LYS A 94 -17.65 -6.18 -2.90
CA LYS A 94 -16.30 -6.10 -2.34
C LYS A 94 -16.06 -7.26 -1.37
N THR A 95 -14.85 -7.82 -1.40
CA THR A 95 -14.42 -8.83 -0.42
C THR A 95 -14.36 -8.21 0.98
N LEU A 96 -14.95 -8.87 1.97
CA LEU A 96 -14.98 -8.44 3.36
C LEU A 96 -14.17 -9.43 4.21
N MET A 97 -13.13 -8.91 4.89
CA MET A 97 -12.32 -9.69 5.82
C MET A 97 -12.99 -9.71 7.21
N VAL A 98 -13.20 -10.90 7.76
CA VAL A 98 -13.83 -11.11 9.07
C VAL A 98 -12.82 -11.78 10.00
N PHE A 99 -12.68 -11.25 11.22
CA PHE A 99 -11.95 -11.89 12.30
C PHE A 99 -12.95 -12.47 13.29
N ALA A 100 -12.90 -13.79 13.50
CA ALA A 100 -13.75 -14.50 14.45
C ALA A 100 -12.89 -15.19 15.51
N THR A 101 -13.30 -15.10 16.76
CA THR A 101 -12.67 -15.83 17.88
C THR A 101 -13.64 -16.90 18.35
N VAL A 102 -13.17 -18.14 18.39
CA VAL A 102 -13.95 -19.26 18.94
C VAL A 102 -13.86 -19.20 20.46
N ALA A 103 -15.00 -19.20 21.15
CA ALA A 103 -15.04 -19.15 22.61
C ALA A 103 -14.56 -20.47 23.23
N GLY A 104 -13.96 -20.40 24.42
CA GLY A 104 -13.58 -21.57 25.22
C GLY A 104 -12.11 -21.94 25.24
N GLU A 105 -11.19 -21.02 24.91
CA GLU A 105 -9.74 -21.27 24.83
C GLU A 105 -9.39 -22.56 24.06
N PRO A 106 -9.94 -22.75 22.84
CA PRO A 106 -9.73 -23.98 22.09
C PRO A 106 -8.26 -24.14 21.71
N THR A 107 -7.83 -25.40 21.60
CA THR A 107 -6.53 -25.72 21.01
C THR A 107 -6.53 -25.39 19.50
N GLU A 108 -5.33 -25.28 18.90
CA GLU A 108 -5.18 -25.00 17.46
C GLU A 108 -5.98 -26.00 16.61
N LYS A 109 -5.95 -27.28 16.97
CA LYS A 109 -6.68 -28.35 16.27
C LYS A 109 -8.20 -28.16 16.31
N GLU A 110 -8.75 -27.85 17.48
CA GLU A 110 -10.18 -27.62 17.64
C GLU A 110 -10.63 -26.36 16.87
N THR A 111 -9.78 -25.34 16.83
CA THR A 111 -10.04 -24.13 16.04
C THR A 111 -10.05 -24.43 14.54
N GLU A 112 -9.13 -25.26 14.04
CA GLU A 112 -9.11 -25.69 12.64
C GLU A 112 -10.32 -26.55 12.27
N GLU A 113 -10.75 -27.46 13.15
CA GLU A 113 -11.95 -28.28 12.94
C GLU A 113 -13.21 -27.41 12.89
N VAL A 114 -13.38 -26.48 13.83
CA VAL A 114 -14.54 -25.58 13.86
C VAL A 114 -14.55 -24.65 12.64
N THR A 115 -13.41 -24.05 12.30
CA THR A 115 -13.32 -23.13 11.15
C THR A 115 -13.46 -23.84 9.81
N SER A 116 -12.99 -25.08 9.68
CA SER A 116 -13.19 -25.88 8.46
C SER A 116 -14.65 -26.29 8.27
N LEU A 117 -15.36 -26.64 9.35
CA LEU A 117 -16.80 -26.88 9.32
C LEU A 117 -17.57 -25.62 8.89
N TRP A 118 -17.19 -24.46 9.41
CA TRP A 118 -17.79 -23.18 8.99
C TRP A 118 -17.49 -22.87 7.53
N GLN A 119 -16.25 -23.06 7.07
CA GLN A 119 -15.89 -22.87 5.67
C GLN A 119 -16.74 -23.74 4.74
N SER A 120 -16.87 -25.03 5.06
CA SER A 120 -17.72 -25.95 4.27
C SER A 120 -19.19 -25.53 4.32
N SER A 121 -19.71 -25.17 5.50
CA SER A 121 -21.10 -24.73 5.64
C SER A 121 -21.40 -23.44 4.89
N LEU A 122 -20.45 -22.49 4.88
CA LEU A 122 -20.59 -21.22 4.18
C LEU A 122 -20.44 -21.40 2.67
N PHE A 123 -19.55 -22.29 2.23
CA PHE A 123 -19.44 -22.68 0.82
C PHE A 123 -20.74 -23.32 0.31
N ASN A 124 -21.36 -24.19 1.12
CA ASN A 124 -22.67 -24.78 0.82
C ASN A 124 -23.80 -23.73 0.70
N ALA A 125 -23.66 -22.59 1.39
CA ALA A 125 -24.58 -21.46 1.29
C ALA A 125 -24.24 -20.49 0.13
N ASN A 126 -23.34 -20.88 -0.78
CA ASN A 126 -22.84 -20.07 -1.90
C ASN A 126 -22.03 -18.83 -1.50
N PHE A 127 -21.39 -18.84 -0.33
CA PHE A 127 -20.39 -17.82 0.03
C PHE A 127 -18.99 -18.32 -0.33
N ASP A 128 -18.27 -17.55 -1.16
CA ASP A 128 -16.86 -17.80 -1.45
C ASP A 128 -15.99 -17.18 -0.36
N ILE A 129 -15.20 -18.01 0.33
CA ILE A 129 -14.39 -17.63 1.48
C ILE A 129 -12.99 -18.18 1.29
N GLN A 130 -12.00 -17.32 1.55
CA GLN A 130 -10.59 -17.65 1.57
C GLN A 130 -10.11 -17.60 3.03
N ARG A 131 -9.42 -18.66 3.49
CA ARG A 131 -8.87 -18.79 4.85
C ARG A 131 -7.40 -18.39 4.87
#